data_AF-A0A2E5D9T0-F1
#
_entry.id   AF-A0A2E5D9T0-F1
#
_cell.length_a   1.000
_cell.length_b   1.000
_cell.length_c   1.000
_cell.angle_alpha   90.00
_cell.angle_beta   90.00
_cell.angle_gamma   90.00
#
_symmetry.space_group_name_H-M   'P 1'
#
loop_
_entity.id
_entity.type
_entity.pdbx_description
1 polymer ?
#
loop_
_entity_poly.entity_id
_entity_poly.type
_entity_poly.pdbx_seq_one_letter_code
_entity_poly.pdbx_strand_id
1 'polypeptide(L)'
;MTTLLPQIRRARGFTLAELMVAMAITVILMTLLVSVTAVALDGWRVSRNKVRASRQAKATLEQMSRDFEAMVVRTGTNFEWLYTETDPDDPGPNDNESPNAARILMFSAATDRYDGDVEGRNDKGGDVTGLSYKLLYKDPITDAYDDRFSVFALYRKLVNPDETFEFLLEHDPVDPKDLDTKFRRYDAELGDSDNFVCENIFEVSVVFTVEYTELVGGRLVTKIERIPIIRTGGEEAAETFSFTGNGIKVDDDDSVEFGRGRISSVDLSITVLTDGGIAQLRRGGNFTGTALEKFLSKNSFQYSKTILLPQP
;
A
#
# COMPACT_ATOMS: atom_id res chain seq x y z
N MET A 1 85.64 -40.57 -14.20
CA MET A 1 85.67 -39.76 -12.95
C MET A 1 85.23 -38.36 -13.32
N THR A 2 84.17 -37.75 -12.83
CA THR A 2 83.43 -37.91 -11.56
C THR A 2 82.00 -37.38 -11.79
N THR A 3 81.01 -38.19 -11.45
CA THR A 3 79.58 -37.86 -11.49
C THR A 3 79.22 -36.89 -10.36
N LEU A 4 78.73 -35.70 -10.68
CA LEU A 4 78.14 -34.77 -9.72
C LEU A 4 76.73 -35.24 -9.36
N LEU A 5 76.58 -35.81 -8.16
CA LEU A 5 75.27 -36.12 -7.58
C LEU A 5 74.55 -34.82 -7.21
N PRO A 6 73.23 -34.70 -7.45
CA PRO A 6 72.47 -33.53 -7.03
C PRO A 6 72.36 -33.49 -5.50
N GLN A 7 72.73 -32.37 -4.89
CA GLN A 7 72.49 -32.11 -3.47
C GLN A 7 70.99 -32.02 -3.21
N ILE A 8 70.42 -33.04 -2.58
CA ILE A 8 69.07 -33.00 -2.04
C ILE A 8 69.08 -31.99 -0.88
N ARG A 9 68.53 -30.79 -1.10
CA ARG A 9 68.28 -29.81 -0.04
C ARG A 9 67.40 -30.49 1.02
N ARG A 10 67.91 -30.62 2.26
CA ARG A 10 67.09 -31.01 3.40
C ARG A 10 66.01 -29.96 3.60
N ALA A 11 64.75 -30.31 3.32
CA ALA A 11 63.61 -29.51 3.72
C ALA A 11 63.63 -29.40 5.26
N ARG A 12 63.75 -28.18 5.78
CA ARG A 12 63.60 -27.93 7.22
C ARG A 12 62.13 -28.17 7.57
N GLY A 13 61.86 -29.13 8.45
CA GLY A 13 60.52 -29.36 8.99
C GLY A 13 60.10 -28.21 9.91
N PHE A 14 58.81 -27.90 9.93
CA PHE A 14 58.24 -26.88 10.83
C PHE A 14 58.27 -27.36 12.29
N THR A 15 58.50 -26.44 13.21
CA THR A 15 58.38 -26.71 14.64
C THR A 15 56.91 -26.74 15.06
N LEU A 16 56.58 -27.49 16.13
CA LEU A 16 55.22 -27.54 16.69
C LEU A 16 54.69 -26.15 17.07
N ALA A 17 55.56 -25.28 17.59
CA ALA A 17 55.22 -23.91 17.95
C ALA A 17 54.84 -23.07 16.70
N GLU A 18 55.57 -23.20 15.59
CA GLU A 18 55.22 -22.52 14.34
C GLU A 18 53.88 -23.00 13.78
N LEU A 19 53.60 -24.30 13.84
CA LEU A 19 52.31 -24.84 13.40
C LEU A 19 51.15 -24.33 14.27
N MET A 20 51.33 -24.26 15.59
CA MET A 20 50.31 -23.73 16.49
C MET A 20 50.06 -22.24 16.26
N VAL A 21 51.10 -21.44 16.06
CA VAL A 21 50.99 -20.00 15.77
C VAL A 21 50.33 -19.78 14.41
N ALA A 22 50.74 -20.53 13.39
CA ALA A 22 50.13 -20.46 12.06
C ALA A 22 48.63 -20.78 12.13
N MET A 23 48.25 -21.88 12.82
CA MET A 23 46.85 -22.23 13.01
C MET A 23 46.08 -21.14 13.78
N ALA A 24 46.64 -20.58 14.85
CA ALA A 24 46.01 -19.50 15.62
C ALA A 24 45.75 -18.26 14.75
N ILE A 25 46.73 -17.84 13.93
CA ILE A 25 46.57 -16.72 13.00
C ILE A 25 45.51 -17.04 11.95
N THR A 26 45.50 -18.26 11.39
CA THR A 26 44.48 -18.64 10.40
C THR A 26 43.07 -18.63 10.97
N VAL A 27 42.87 -19.06 12.22
CA VAL A 27 41.56 -19.00 12.88
C VAL A 27 41.11 -17.55 13.08
N ILE A 28 42.01 -16.67 13.49
CA ILE A 28 41.71 -15.24 13.65
C ILE A 28 41.34 -14.63 12.28
N LEU A 29 42.14 -14.87 11.24
CA LEU A 29 41.89 -14.36 9.89
C LEU A 29 40.57 -14.90 9.31
N MET A 30 40.29 -16.19 9.49
CA MET A 30 39.04 -16.80 9.06
C MET A 30 37.85 -16.18 9.78
N THR A 31 37.96 -15.94 11.10
CA THR A 31 36.91 -15.30 11.89
C THR A 31 36.63 -13.89 11.40
N LEU A 32 37.68 -13.11 11.11
CA LEU A 32 37.53 -11.76 10.54
C LEU A 32 36.88 -11.80 9.16
N LEU A 33 37.30 -12.73 8.29
CA LEU A 33 36.74 -12.87 6.95
C LEU A 33 35.26 -13.23 6.99
N VAL A 34 34.86 -14.17 7.85
CA VAL A 34 33.45 -14.54 8.03
C VAL A 34 32.64 -13.37 8.55
N SER A 35 33.17 -12.58 9.50
CA SER A 35 32.50 -11.38 10.03
C SER A 35 32.26 -10.33 8.94
N VAL A 36 33.29 -9.99 8.15
CA VAL A 36 33.16 -9.03 7.04
C VAL A 36 32.17 -9.55 5.99
N THR A 37 32.22 -10.84 5.69
CA THR A 37 31.30 -11.47 4.74
C THR A 37 29.86 -11.42 5.25
N ALA A 38 29.62 -11.65 6.54
CA ALA A 38 28.29 -11.56 7.15
C ALA A 38 27.71 -10.14 7.02
N VAL A 39 28.50 -9.12 7.35
CA VAL A 39 28.09 -7.71 7.20
C VAL A 39 27.79 -7.36 5.75
N ALA A 40 28.63 -7.83 4.81
CA ALA A 40 28.41 -7.61 3.38
C ALA A 40 27.13 -8.29 2.88
N LEU A 41 26.86 -9.52 3.31
CA LEU A 41 25.64 -10.26 2.96
C LEU A 41 24.38 -9.60 3.55
N ASP A 42 24.44 -9.10 4.77
CA ASP A 42 23.33 -8.39 5.40
C ASP A 42 23.04 -7.06 4.68
N GLY A 43 24.08 -6.29 4.35
CA GLY A 43 23.94 -5.08 3.52
C GLY A 43 23.35 -5.38 2.14
N TRP A 44 23.77 -6.46 1.50
CA TRP A 44 23.18 -6.92 0.24
C TRP A 44 21.69 -7.25 0.39
N ARG A 45 21.31 -7.99 1.45
CA ARG A 45 19.93 -8.38 1.71
C ARG A 45 19.03 -7.17 1.91
N VAL A 46 19.45 -6.21 2.74
CA VAL A 46 18.71 -4.95 2.96
C VAL A 46 18.52 -4.19 1.65
N SER A 47 19.59 -4.08 0.84
CA SER A 47 19.52 -3.43 -0.47
C SER A 47 18.51 -4.10 -1.40
N ARG A 48 18.55 -5.44 -1.51
CA ARG A 48 17.61 -6.21 -2.32
C ARG A 48 16.16 -6.03 -1.85
N ASN A 49 15.93 -6.12 -0.54
CA ASN A 49 14.62 -5.96 0.06
C ASN A 49 14.04 -4.58 -0.21
N LYS A 50 14.86 -3.52 -0.07
CA LYS A 50 14.47 -2.15 -0.39
C LYS A 50 14.10 -1.99 -1.86
N VAL A 51 14.88 -2.56 -2.78
CA VAL A 51 14.57 -2.50 -4.22
C VAL A 51 13.26 -3.21 -4.55
N ARG A 52 12.99 -4.38 -3.95
CA ARG A 52 11.72 -5.08 -4.14
C ARG A 52 10.54 -4.27 -3.59
N ALA A 53 10.62 -3.82 -2.34
CA ALA A 53 9.59 -3.00 -1.72
C ALA A 53 9.32 -1.72 -2.51
N SER A 54 10.37 -1.08 -3.03
CA SER A 54 10.24 0.12 -3.87
C SER A 54 9.53 -0.14 -5.19
N ARG A 55 9.69 -1.33 -5.80
CA ARG A 55 8.99 -1.69 -7.04
C ARG A 55 7.50 -1.91 -6.77
N GLN A 56 7.17 -2.62 -5.69
CA GLN A 56 5.80 -2.83 -5.24
C GLN A 56 5.12 -1.50 -4.93
N ALA A 57 5.77 -0.66 -4.12
CA ALA A 57 5.26 0.66 -3.79
C ALA A 57 5.02 1.53 -5.03
N LYS A 58 5.97 1.52 -5.97
CA LYS A 58 5.86 2.29 -7.21
C LYS A 58 4.68 1.82 -8.05
N ALA A 59 4.52 0.51 -8.25
CA ALA A 59 3.41 -0.04 -9.02
C ALA A 59 2.05 0.35 -8.42
N THR A 60 1.90 0.18 -7.11
CA THR A 60 0.70 0.56 -6.37
C THR A 60 0.41 2.06 -6.45
N LEU A 61 1.37 2.91 -6.08
CA LEU A 61 1.16 4.36 -6.05
C LEU A 61 0.95 4.93 -7.46
N GLU A 62 1.59 4.39 -8.50
CA GLU A 62 1.33 4.81 -9.88
C GLU A 62 -0.06 4.40 -10.36
N GLN A 63 -0.53 3.20 -10.01
CA GLN A 63 -1.88 2.75 -10.35
C GLN A 63 -2.95 3.62 -9.66
N MET A 64 -2.86 3.80 -8.34
CA MET A 64 -3.79 4.65 -7.59
C MET A 64 -3.74 6.11 -8.09
N SER A 65 -2.54 6.63 -8.37
CA SER A 65 -2.37 7.98 -8.91
C SER A 65 -3.09 8.19 -10.23
N ARG A 66 -2.99 7.23 -11.16
CA ARG A 66 -3.71 7.34 -12.44
C ARG A 66 -5.21 7.39 -12.23
N ASP A 67 -5.74 6.56 -11.34
CA ASP A 67 -7.18 6.54 -11.07
C ASP A 67 -7.67 7.82 -10.38
N PHE A 68 -6.89 8.38 -9.45
CA PHE A 68 -7.20 9.66 -8.81
C PHE A 68 -7.06 10.85 -9.76
N GLU A 69 -6.05 10.85 -10.63
CA GLU A 69 -5.87 11.88 -11.68
C GLU A 69 -7.03 11.86 -12.70
N ALA A 70 -7.59 10.68 -12.97
CA ALA A 70 -8.74 10.49 -13.84
C ALA A 70 -10.09 10.49 -13.10
N MET A 71 -10.11 10.88 -11.82
CA MET A 71 -11.33 10.87 -11.00
C MET A 71 -12.40 11.78 -11.61
N VAL A 72 -13.65 11.30 -11.63
CA VAL A 72 -14.78 12.06 -12.17
C VAL A 72 -15.55 12.67 -11.01
N VAL A 73 -15.66 14.00 -11.03
CA VAL A 73 -16.38 14.77 -10.03
C VAL A 73 -17.36 15.70 -10.73
N ARG A 74 -18.61 15.76 -10.26
CA ARG A 74 -19.61 16.68 -10.80
C ARG A 74 -20.33 17.41 -9.67
N THR A 75 -20.41 18.73 -9.80
CA THR A 75 -21.08 19.58 -8.81
C THR A 75 -22.57 19.68 -9.08
N GLY A 76 -23.35 20.09 -8.07
CA GLY A 76 -24.78 20.38 -8.22
C GLY A 76 -25.71 19.17 -8.05
N THR A 77 -25.20 18.06 -7.54
CA THR A 77 -26.00 16.85 -7.22
C THR A 77 -25.68 16.38 -5.80
N ASN A 78 -26.64 15.72 -5.13
CA ASN A 78 -26.39 15.08 -3.83
C ASN A 78 -25.72 13.70 -3.97
N PHE A 79 -25.30 13.35 -5.18
CA PHE A 79 -24.71 12.05 -5.46
C PHE A 79 -23.28 12.02 -4.96
N GLU A 80 -22.92 10.90 -4.37
CA GLU A 80 -21.58 10.63 -3.88
C GLU A 80 -20.68 10.24 -5.05
N TRP A 81 -19.53 10.92 -5.16
CA TRP A 81 -18.52 10.67 -6.21
C TRP A 81 -17.28 9.96 -5.68
N LEU A 82 -17.05 10.09 -4.38
CA LEU A 82 -15.93 9.48 -3.66
C LEU A 82 -16.42 9.19 -2.25
N TYR A 83 -16.14 7.98 -1.79
CA TYR A 83 -16.30 7.54 -0.42
C TYR A 83 -15.01 6.86 0.01
N THR A 84 -14.54 7.14 1.22
CA THR A 84 -13.36 6.48 1.78
C THR A 84 -13.63 6.21 3.24
N GLU A 85 -13.27 5.02 3.70
CA GLU A 85 -13.40 4.61 5.09
C GLU A 85 -12.12 3.93 5.56
N THR A 86 -11.89 3.90 6.86
CA THR A 86 -10.98 2.91 7.44
C THR A 86 -11.67 1.55 7.42
N ASP A 87 -11.08 0.57 6.75
CA ASP A 87 -11.66 -0.77 6.60
C ASP A 87 -11.99 -1.39 7.97
N PRO A 88 -13.27 -1.75 8.23
CA PRO A 88 -13.67 -2.30 9.52
C PRO A 88 -13.12 -3.72 9.76
N ASP A 89 -12.66 -4.41 8.71
CA ASP A 89 -12.22 -5.81 8.79
C ASP A 89 -10.79 -5.98 9.34
N ASP A 90 -10.02 -4.89 9.50
CA ASP A 90 -8.66 -4.86 10.05
C ASP A 90 -7.78 -6.01 9.48
N PRO A 91 -7.40 -5.97 8.19
CA PRO A 91 -6.77 -7.10 7.53
C PRO A 91 -5.44 -7.46 8.20
N GLY A 92 -5.23 -8.75 8.47
CA GLY A 92 -3.97 -9.28 8.99
C GLY A 92 -4.17 -10.48 9.91
N PRO A 93 -3.09 -11.13 10.36
CA PRO A 93 -3.17 -12.12 11.42
C PRO A 93 -3.43 -11.43 12.77
N ASN A 94 -4.11 -12.14 13.68
CA ASN A 94 -4.42 -11.64 15.02
C ASN A 94 -3.21 -10.96 15.71
N ASP A 95 -3.47 -9.83 16.35
CA ASP A 95 -2.50 -8.97 17.06
C ASP A 95 -1.43 -8.30 16.15
N ASN A 96 -1.46 -8.53 14.84
CA ASN A 96 -0.62 -7.84 13.86
C ASN A 96 -1.44 -7.43 12.64
N GLU A 97 -2.69 -7.05 12.88
CA GLU A 97 -3.56 -6.43 11.89
C GLU A 97 -2.89 -5.16 11.34
N SER A 98 -3.28 -4.79 10.12
CA SER A 98 -2.88 -3.52 9.56
C SER A 98 -3.32 -2.39 10.50
N PRO A 99 -2.43 -1.46 10.89
CA PRO A 99 -2.80 -0.34 11.74
C PRO A 99 -3.74 0.65 11.02
N ASN A 100 -3.69 0.67 9.69
CA ASN A 100 -4.64 1.43 8.87
C ASN A 100 -4.78 0.80 7.48
N ALA A 101 -6.02 0.53 7.09
CA ALA A 101 -6.37 -0.03 5.80
C ALA A 101 -7.48 0.82 5.18
N ALA A 102 -7.14 1.95 4.59
CA ALA A 102 -8.15 2.79 3.93
C ALA A 102 -8.77 2.05 2.74
N ARG A 103 -10.10 1.89 2.75
CA ARG A 103 -10.89 1.44 1.60
C ARG A 103 -11.37 2.67 0.85
N ILE A 104 -11.12 2.71 -0.45
CA ILE A 104 -11.44 3.86 -1.31
C ILE A 104 -12.46 3.41 -2.34
N LEU A 105 -13.53 4.15 -2.50
CA LEU A 105 -14.56 3.96 -3.52
C LEU A 105 -14.70 5.26 -4.30
N MET A 106 -14.56 5.22 -5.62
CA MET A 106 -14.69 6.43 -6.43
C MET A 106 -15.10 6.12 -7.87
N PHE A 107 -15.46 7.16 -8.60
CA PHE A 107 -15.63 7.10 -10.05
C PHE A 107 -14.41 7.68 -10.75
N SER A 108 -13.94 6.99 -11.79
CA SER A 108 -12.78 7.41 -12.58
C SER A 108 -12.99 7.08 -14.06
N ALA A 109 -12.28 7.78 -14.94
CA ALA A 109 -12.21 7.46 -16.36
C ALA A 109 -11.04 6.49 -16.62
N ALA A 110 -11.17 5.27 -16.08
CA ALA A 110 -10.14 4.26 -16.16
C ALA A 110 -9.93 3.78 -17.61
N THR A 111 -8.66 3.74 -18.04
CA THR A 111 -8.28 3.36 -19.41
C THR A 111 -8.22 1.85 -19.63
N ASP A 112 -8.30 1.07 -18.56
CA ASP A 112 -8.27 -0.40 -18.56
C ASP A 112 -9.67 -1.01 -18.39
N ARG A 113 -10.73 -0.24 -18.66
CA ARG A 113 -12.13 -0.71 -18.70
C ARG A 113 -12.32 -1.88 -19.68
N TYR A 114 -13.30 -2.75 -19.39
CA TYR A 114 -13.56 -3.98 -20.15
C TYR A 114 -12.31 -4.85 -20.33
N ASP A 115 -11.50 -4.99 -19.27
CA ASP A 115 -10.22 -5.72 -19.25
C ASP A 115 -9.24 -5.24 -20.34
N GLY A 116 -9.32 -3.97 -20.70
CA GLY A 116 -8.53 -3.35 -21.76
C GLY A 116 -9.06 -3.55 -23.18
N ASP A 117 -10.22 -4.19 -23.38
CA ASP A 117 -10.89 -4.29 -24.69
C ASP A 117 -11.62 -2.99 -25.08
N VAL A 118 -10.96 -1.84 -24.87
CA VAL A 118 -11.47 -0.51 -25.19
C VAL A 118 -11.65 -0.36 -26.70
N GLU A 119 -12.84 0.09 -27.14
CA GLU A 119 -13.27 0.12 -28.55
C GLU A 119 -13.33 -1.26 -29.23
N GLY A 120 -13.27 -2.33 -28.42
CA GLY A 120 -13.30 -3.70 -28.87
C GLY A 120 -14.70 -4.27 -29.06
N ARG A 121 -14.81 -5.61 -29.02
CA ARG A 121 -16.11 -6.29 -29.21
C ARG A 121 -16.90 -6.41 -27.91
N ASN A 122 -16.21 -6.44 -26.78
CA ASN A 122 -16.80 -6.55 -25.46
C ASN A 122 -17.05 -5.16 -24.83
N ASP A 123 -16.54 -4.09 -25.45
CA ASP A 123 -16.84 -2.71 -25.08
C ASP A 123 -18.33 -2.40 -25.33
N LYS A 124 -19.10 -2.29 -24.25
CA LYS A 124 -20.52 -1.88 -24.31
C LYS A 124 -20.70 -0.36 -24.20
N GLY A 125 -19.62 0.40 -24.31
CA GLY A 125 -19.58 1.86 -24.26
C GLY A 125 -19.50 2.41 -22.83
N GLY A 126 -19.42 3.75 -22.76
CA GLY A 126 -19.30 4.51 -21.53
C GLY A 126 -17.85 4.82 -21.13
N ASP A 127 -17.68 5.94 -20.43
CA ASP A 127 -16.36 6.49 -20.08
C ASP A 127 -16.11 6.59 -18.57
N VAL A 128 -17.12 6.30 -17.74
CA VAL A 128 -17.04 6.41 -16.28
C VAL A 128 -17.17 5.03 -15.67
N THR A 129 -16.14 4.60 -14.94
CA THR A 129 -16.09 3.34 -14.19
C THR A 129 -16.13 3.61 -12.70
N GLY A 130 -16.86 2.79 -11.96
CA GLY A 130 -16.73 2.71 -10.51
C GLY A 130 -15.53 1.84 -10.15
N LEU A 131 -14.79 2.21 -9.12
CA LEU A 131 -13.68 1.41 -8.63
C LEU A 131 -13.64 1.37 -7.11
N SER A 132 -13.10 0.29 -6.58
CA SER A 132 -12.77 0.17 -5.17
C SER A 132 -11.37 -0.37 -4.95
N TYR A 133 -10.64 0.28 -4.04
CA TYR A 133 -9.41 -0.25 -3.46
C TYR A 133 -9.69 -0.78 -2.06
N LYS A 134 -9.21 -1.99 -1.77
CA LYS A 134 -9.26 -2.57 -0.43
C LYS A 134 -8.03 -3.42 -0.18
N LEU A 135 -7.53 -3.40 1.05
CA LEU A 135 -6.43 -4.24 1.48
C LEU A 135 -6.98 -5.54 2.07
N LEU A 136 -6.50 -6.69 1.63
CA LEU A 136 -6.92 -7.99 2.14
C LEU A 136 -5.70 -8.80 2.60
N TYR A 137 -5.87 -9.63 3.63
CA TYR A 137 -4.87 -10.60 4.07
C TYR A 137 -5.26 -12.01 3.63
N LYS A 138 -4.83 -12.40 2.43
CA LYS A 138 -5.15 -13.72 1.83
C LYS A 138 -4.09 -14.16 0.82
N ASP A 139 -4.17 -15.41 0.36
CA ASP A 139 -3.32 -15.89 -0.74
C ASP A 139 -3.89 -15.42 -2.10
N PRO A 140 -3.17 -14.57 -2.85
CA PRO A 140 -3.65 -14.06 -4.13
C PRO A 140 -3.65 -15.10 -5.26
N ILE A 141 -3.04 -16.28 -5.06
CA ILE A 141 -2.96 -17.32 -6.11
C ILE A 141 -4.13 -18.29 -6.01
N THR A 142 -4.46 -18.72 -4.79
CA THR A 142 -5.49 -19.73 -4.55
C THR A 142 -6.83 -19.12 -4.13
N ASP A 143 -6.88 -17.80 -3.98
CA ASP A 143 -7.99 -17.04 -3.40
C ASP A 143 -8.43 -17.54 -2.01
N ALA A 144 -7.57 -18.30 -1.34
CA ALA A 144 -7.83 -18.90 -0.05
C ALA A 144 -7.37 -17.98 1.09
N TYR A 145 -8.16 -17.92 2.14
CA TYR A 145 -7.79 -17.36 3.44
C TYR A 145 -7.06 -18.42 4.28
N ASP A 146 -5.91 -18.88 3.77
CA ASP A 146 -5.03 -19.83 4.47
C ASP A 146 -3.81 -19.08 4.99
N ASP A 147 -3.72 -18.95 6.33
CA ASP A 147 -2.60 -18.32 7.05
C ASP A 147 -1.22 -18.81 6.59
N ARG A 148 -1.17 -20.04 6.06
CA ARG A 148 0.07 -20.60 5.53
C ARG A 148 0.60 -19.83 4.35
N PHE A 149 -0.20 -19.16 3.52
CA PHE A 149 0.26 -18.42 2.34
C PHE A 149 -0.27 -17.00 2.26
N SER A 150 -1.15 -16.60 3.16
CA SER A 150 -1.68 -15.24 3.24
C SER A 150 -0.58 -14.18 3.27
N VAL A 151 -0.77 -13.17 2.44
CA VAL A 151 0.02 -11.95 2.40
C VAL A 151 -0.93 -10.77 2.44
N PHE A 152 -0.44 -9.60 2.85
CA PHE A 152 -1.21 -8.38 2.68
C PHE A 152 -1.18 -7.98 1.22
N ALA A 153 -2.32 -8.02 0.54
CA ALA A 153 -2.45 -7.73 -0.87
C ALA A 153 -3.48 -6.63 -1.09
N LEU A 154 -3.11 -5.64 -1.90
CA LEU A 154 -4.01 -4.59 -2.34
C LEU A 154 -4.77 -5.06 -3.58
N TYR A 155 -6.08 -4.94 -3.54
CA TYR A 155 -6.97 -5.24 -4.65
C TYR A 155 -7.60 -3.96 -5.19
N ARG A 156 -7.84 -3.95 -6.50
CA ARG A 156 -8.56 -2.90 -7.23
C ARG A 156 -9.68 -3.56 -8.02
N LYS A 157 -10.91 -3.46 -7.55
CA LYS A 157 -12.08 -3.88 -8.31
C LYS A 157 -12.50 -2.75 -9.24
N LEU A 158 -12.44 -2.99 -10.55
CA LEU A 158 -12.98 -2.09 -11.56
C LEU A 158 -14.35 -2.61 -12.00
N VAL A 159 -15.35 -1.73 -11.97
CA VAL A 159 -16.69 -2.01 -12.48
C VAL A 159 -16.83 -1.34 -13.84
N ASN A 160 -17.25 -2.11 -14.84
CA ASN A 160 -17.36 -1.61 -16.21
C ASN A 160 -18.36 -0.45 -16.32
N PRO A 161 -18.24 0.44 -17.32
CA PRO A 161 -19.08 1.62 -17.40
C PRO A 161 -20.59 1.37 -17.53
N ASP A 162 -20.99 0.29 -18.22
CA ASP A 162 -22.39 -0.11 -18.35
C ASP A 162 -23.00 -0.45 -16.98
N GLU A 163 -22.32 -1.31 -16.23
CA GLU A 163 -22.70 -1.71 -14.88
C GLU A 163 -22.57 -0.56 -13.88
N THR A 164 -21.55 0.28 -14.03
CA THR A 164 -21.37 1.49 -13.22
C THR A 164 -22.56 2.42 -13.39
N PHE A 165 -22.99 2.63 -14.64
CA PHE A 165 -24.17 3.44 -14.91
C PHE A 165 -25.43 2.80 -14.34
N GLU A 166 -25.66 1.51 -14.53
CA GLU A 166 -26.89 0.84 -14.10
C GLU A 166 -26.99 0.69 -12.57
N PHE A 167 -25.86 0.43 -11.90
CA PHE A 167 -25.86 -0.07 -10.53
C PHE A 167 -25.16 0.80 -9.49
N LEU A 168 -24.20 1.66 -9.89
CA LEU A 168 -23.41 2.47 -8.97
C LEU A 168 -23.82 3.95 -9.02
N LEU A 169 -24.06 4.50 -10.21
CA LEU A 169 -24.56 5.87 -10.32
C LEU A 169 -25.96 5.98 -9.72
N GLU A 170 -26.25 7.13 -9.09
CA GLU A 170 -27.55 7.39 -8.51
C GLU A 170 -28.56 7.82 -9.57
N HIS A 171 -29.75 7.23 -9.49
CA HIS A 171 -30.90 7.50 -10.36
C HIS A 171 -32.12 7.98 -9.58
N ASP A 172 -32.18 7.72 -8.27
CA ASP A 172 -33.27 8.12 -7.40
C ASP A 172 -32.90 9.39 -6.61
N PRO A 173 -33.46 10.55 -6.98
CA PRO A 173 -33.22 11.79 -6.24
C PRO A 173 -34.02 11.87 -4.92
N VAL A 174 -34.98 10.98 -4.69
CA VAL A 174 -35.87 11.00 -3.51
C VAL A 174 -35.28 10.18 -2.36
N ASP A 175 -34.70 9.01 -2.66
CA ASP A 175 -34.04 8.13 -1.69
C ASP A 175 -32.67 7.67 -2.22
N PRO A 176 -31.68 8.59 -2.30
CA PRO A 176 -30.38 8.26 -2.84
C PRO A 176 -29.66 7.30 -1.89
N LYS A 177 -29.15 6.19 -2.44
CA LYS A 177 -28.31 5.26 -1.70
C LYS A 177 -26.86 5.70 -1.76
N ASP A 178 -26.16 5.61 -0.63
CA ASP A 178 -24.73 5.84 -0.56
C ASP A 178 -23.95 4.85 -1.44
N LEU A 179 -22.74 5.26 -1.83
CA LEU A 179 -21.88 4.54 -2.74
C LEU A 179 -21.41 3.22 -2.13
N ASP A 180 -21.10 3.19 -0.83
CA ASP A 180 -20.73 1.95 -0.12
C ASP A 180 -21.82 0.89 -0.28
N THR A 181 -23.06 1.23 0.07
CA THR A 181 -24.22 0.34 0.00
C THR A 181 -24.43 -0.22 -1.40
N LYS A 182 -24.22 0.59 -2.44
CA LYS A 182 -24.32 0.12 -3.84
C LYS A 182 -23.15 -0.80 -4.20
N PHE A 183 -21.95 -0.48 -3.75
CA PHE A 183 -20.75 -1.24 -4.09
C PHE A 183 -20.71 -2.62 -3.43
N ARG A 184 -21.45 -2.83 -2.32
CA ARG A 184 -21.59 -4.15 -1.67
C ARG A 184 -21.99 -5.29 -2.61
N ARG A 185 -22.62 -4.99 -3.75
CA ARG A 185 -22.88 -5.97 -4.83
C ARG A 185 -21.61 -6.67 -5.31
N TYR A 186 -20.48 -5.97 -5.32
CA TYR A 186 -19.20 -6.43 -5.88
C TYR A 186 -18.20 -6.91 -4.82
N ASP A 187 -18.54 -6.84 -3.52
CA ASP A 187 -17.61 -7.21 -2.45
C ASP A 187 -17.16 -8.67 -2.53
N ALA A 188 -18.04 -9.57 -2.98
CA ALA A 188 -17.72 -10.99 -3.16
C ALA A 188 -16.63 -11.22 -4.23
N GLU A 189 -16.56 -10.35 -5.24
CA GLU A 189 -15.61 -10.43 -6.35
C GLU A 189 -14.37 -9.56 -6.11
N LEU A 190 -14.41 -8.65 -5.13
CA LEU A 190 -13.32 -7.69 -4.88
C LEU A 190 -11.99 -8.41 -4.66
N GLY A 191 -12.04 -9.53 -3.94
CA GLY A 191 -10.86 -10.33 -3.65
C GLY A 191 -10.37 -11.17 -4.83
N ASP A 192 -11.09 -11.30 -5.94
CA ASP A 192 -10.68 -12.21 -7.02
C ASP A 192 -9.28 -11.89 -7.53
N SER A 193 -8.53 -12.93 -7.89
CA SER A 193 -7.15 -12.81 -8.38
C SER A 193 -6.99 -11.86 -9.58
N ASP A 194 -8.04 -11.68 -10.40
CA ASP A 194 -8.06 -10.72 -11.50
C ASP A 194 -7.97 -9.25 -11.03
N ASN A 195 -8.40 -8.96 -9.79
CA ASN A 195 -8.35 -7.63 -9.19
C ASN A 195 -7.06 -7.36 -8.40
N PHE A 196 -6.12 -8.31 -8.38
CA PHE A 196 -4.87 -8.18 -7.64
C PHE A 196 -3.98 -7.07 -8.22
N VAL A 197 -3.56 -6.13 -7.37
CA VAL A 197 -2.62 -5.06 -7.76
C VAL A 197 -1.20 -5.39 -7.31
N CYS A 198 -1.04 -5.62 -6.01
CA CYS A 198 0.28 -5.75 -5.40
C CYS A 198 0.24 -6.46 -4.06
N GLU A 199 1.27 -7.26 -3.80
CA GLU A 199 1.50 -7.94 -2.53
C GLU A 199 2.37 -7.11 -1.56
N ASN A 200 2.38 -7.55 -0.31
CA ASN A 200 3.16 -7.04 0.82
C ASN A 200 2.87 -5.59 1.20
N ILE A 201 1.69 -5.06 0.86
CA ILE A 201 1.23 -3.74 1.29
C ILE A 201 0.64 -3.88 2.69
N PHE A 202 1.35 -3.50 3.73
CA PHE A 202 0.91 -3.67 5.11
C PHE A 202 -0.10 -2.62 5.56
N GLU A 203 0.06 -1.38 5.11
CA GLU A 203 -0.77 -0.25 5.52
C GLU A 203 -1.06 0.60 4.28
N VAL A 204 -2.29 1.12 4.20
CA VAL A 204 -2.72 2.11 3.21
C VAL A 204 -3.39 3.25 3.96
N SER A 205 -2.77 4.42 3.89
CA SER A 205 -3.21 5.63 4.57
C SER A 205 -3.52 6.72 3.54
N VAL A 206 -4.67 7.37 3.70
CA VAL A 206 -5.18 8.40 2.79
C VAL A 206 -5.40 9.68 3.58
N VAL A 207 -4.94 10.80 3.04
CA VAL A 207 -5.22 12.13 3.60
C VAL A 207 -5.76 13.03 2.50
N PHE A 208 -6.96 13.57 2.68
CA PHE A 208 -7.53 14.54 1.75
C PHE A 208 -7.16 15.96 2.17
N THR A 209 -6.73 16.77 1.21
CA THR A 209 -6.53 18.21 1.42
C THR A 209 -7.72 18.96 0.85
N VAL A 210 -8.45 19.66 1.71
CA VAL A 210 -9.64 20.43 1.37
C VAL A 210 -9.34 21.92 1.49
N GLU A 211 -9.63 22.66 0.43
CA GLU A 211 -9.53 24.11 0.42
C GLU A 211 -10.91 24.72 0.51
N TYR A 212 -11.13 25.63 1.47
CA TYR A 212 -12.42 26.29 1.65
C TYR A 212 -12.24 27.77 1.97
N THR A 213 -13.27 28.57 1.75
CA THR A 213 -13.24 30.00 2.04
C THR A 213 -14.09 30.31 3.25
N GLU A 214 -13.52 31.03 4.21
CA GLU A 214 -14.22 31.49 5.41
C GLU A 214 -14.17 33.02 5.49
N LEU A 215 -15.21 33.62 6.05
CA LEU A 215 -15.26 35.06 6.31
C LEU A 215 -14.64 35.38 7.67
N VAL A 216 -13.38 35.79 7.67
CA VAL A 216 -12.68 36.19 8.90
C VAL A 216 -12.63 37.72 8.95
N GLY A 217 -13.33 38.31 9.92
CA GLY A 217 -13.34 39.77 10.11
C GLY A 217 -13.87 40.57 8.91
N GLY A 218 -14.82 40.01 8.15
CA GLY A 218 -15.39 40.65 6.95
C GLY A 218 -14.57 40.48 5.67
N ARG A 219 -13.47 39.71 5.71
CA ARG A 219 -12.66 39.36 4.54
C ARG A 219 -12.73 37.87 4.28
N LEU A 220 -12.91 37.49 3.01
CA LEU A 220 -12.80 36.09 2.59
C LEU A 220 -11.33 35.65 2.65
N VAL A 221 -11.06 34.59 3.40
CA VAL A 221 -9.76 33.96 3.56
C VAL A 221 -9.87 32.51 3.11
N THR A 222 -8.93 32.06 2.27
CA THR A 222 -8.80 30.64 1.92
C THR A 222 -8.08 29.91 3.04
N LYS A 223 -8.73 28.88 3.58
CA LYS A 223 -8.17 27.93 4.53
C LYS A 223 -7.93 26.59 3.84
N ILE A 224 -7.01 25.82 4.41
CA ILE A 224 -6.65 24.49 3.97
C ILE A 224 -6.82 23.58 5.17
N GLU A 225 -7.64 22.55 5.02
CA GLU A 225 -7.86 21.50 6.01
C GLU A 225 -7.27 20.19 5.48
N ARG A 226 -6.64 19.40 6.35
CA ARG A 226 -6.11 18.07 5.98
C ARG A 226 -6.84 17.03 6.80
N ILE A 227 -7.50 16.10 6.13
CA ILE A 227 -8.40 15.13 6.73
C ILE A 227 -7.79 13.74 6.55
N PRO A 228 -7.07 13.22 7.54
CA PRO A 228 -6.54 11.87 7.49
C PRO A 228 -7.66 10.86 7.76
N ILE A 229 -7.70 9.79 6.96
CA ILE A 229 -8.65 8.68 7.15
C ILE A 229 -7.98 7.59 7.98
N ILE A 230 -8.21 7.63 9.28
CA ILE A 230 -7.59 6.75 10.28
C ILE A 230 -8.52 6.61 11.48
N ARG A 231 -9.06 5.40 11.70
CA ARG A 231 -9.93 5.11 12.85
C ARG A 231 -9.30 5.39 14.22
N THR A 232 -7.99 5.21 14.37
CA THR A 232 -7.31 5.41 15.66
C THR A 232 -6.85 6.85 15.91
N GLY A 233 -7.17 7.80 15.04
CA GLY A 233 -6.65 9.18 15.13
C GLY A 233 -7.42 10.12 16.08
N GLY A 234 -8.56 9.69 16.63
CA GLY A 234 -9.38 10.53 17.51
C GLY A 234 -9.96 11.74 16.78
N GLU A 235 -10.09 12.89 17.46
CA GLU A 235 -10.67 14.12 16.88
C GLU A 235 -9.84 14.74 15.74
N GLU A 236 -8.59 14.30 15.55
CA GLU A 236 -7.70 14.79 14.48
C GLU A 236 -7.78 13.97 13.18
N ALA A 237 -8.59 12.91 13.17
CA ALA A 237 -8.79 12.04 12.01
C ALA A 237 -10.25 11.70 11.82
N ALA A 238 -10.57 11.25 10.60
CA ALA A 238 -11.89 10.76 10.24
C ALA A 238 -11.86 9.23 10.09
N GLU A 239 -12.96 8.58 10.46
CA GLU A 239 -13.21 7.19 10.11
C GLU A 239 -13.73 7.08 8.68
N THR A 240 -14.57 8.03 8.27
CA THR A 240 -15.20 8.09 6.94
C THR A 240 -15.11 9.48 6.32
N PHE A 241 -14.97 9.51 5.01
CA PHE A 241 -14.96 10.73 4.21
C PHE A 241 -15.76 10.52 2.94
N SER A 242 -16.72 11.40 2.72
CA SER A 242 -17.61 11.39 1.56
C SER A 242 -17.50 12.72 0.82
N PHE A 243 -17.39 12.64 -0.50
CA PHE A 243 -17.54 13.78 -1.38
C PHE A 243 -18.77 13.61 -2.25
N THR A 244 -19.73 14.50 -2.06
CA THR A 244 -20.91 14.63 -2.90
C THR A 244 -20.80 15.83 -3.83
N GLY A 245 -21.60 15.88 -4.88
CA GLY A 245 -21.63 17.04 -5.77
C GLY A 245 -22.03 18.37 -5.10
N ASN A 246 -22.60 18.34 -3.89
CA ASN A 246 -23.05 19.53 -3.16
C ASN A 246 -22.24 19.80 -1.89
N GLY A 247 -21.30 18.92 -1.53
CA GLY A 247 -20.45 19.13 -0.36
C GLY A 247 -19.71 17.88 0.12
N ILE A 248 -18.95 18.08 1.19
CA ILE A 248 -18.14 17.08 1.88
C ILE A 248 -18.85 16.67 3.17
N LYS A 249 -18.81 15.38 3.47
CA LYS A 249 -19.22 14.84 4.78
C LYS A 249 -18.08 14.06 5.40
N VAL A 250 -17.95 14.13 6.72
CA VAL A 250 -16.92 13.45 7.50
C VAL A 250 -17.59 12.80 8.69
N ASP A 251 -17.41 11.50 8.90
CA ASP A 251 -18.03 10.76 10.01
C ASP A 251 -19.55 10.97 10.10
N ASP A 252 -20.21 10.90 8.94
CA ASP A 252 -21.62 11.18 8.72
C ASP A 252 -22.09 12.61 9.08
N ASP A 253 -21.18 13.52 9.41
CA ASP A 253 -21.44 14.94 9.65
C ASP A 253 -21.26 15.77 8.37
N ASP A 254 -22.34 16.42 7.93
CA ASP A 254 -22.37 17.33 6.78
C ASP A 254 -22.31 18.81 7.17
N SER A 255 -22.22 19.11 8.47
CA SER A 255 -22.18 20.45 9.04
C SER A 255 -20.76 20.99 9.29
N VAL A 256 -19.74 20.27 8.80
CA VAL A 256 -18.33 20.65 8.91
C VAL A 256 -18.02 21.98 8.21
N GLU A 257 -17.09 22.78 8.77
CA GLU A 257 -16.77 24.13 8.27
C GLU A 257 -16.35 24.15 6.79
N PHE A 258 -15.67 23.08 6.37
CA PHE A 258 -15.19 22.86 5.01
C PHE A 258 -16.17 22.05 4.16
N GLY A 259 -17.43 21.90 4.58
CA GLY A 259 -18.44 21.10 3.89
C GLY A 259 -18.74 21.60 2.48
N ARG A 260 -18.48 22.87 2.18
CA ARG A 260 -18.55 23.44 0.82
C ARG A 260 -17.18 23.68 0.19
N GLY A 261 -16.13 23.13 0.79
CA GLY A 261 -14.77 23.17 0.29
C GLY A 261 -14.60 22.36 -0.98
N ARG A 262 -13.43 22.51 -1.60
CA ARG A 262 -12.98 21.73 -2.74
C ARG A 262 -11.85 20.81 -2.29
N ILE A 263 -11.81 19.58 -2.79
CA ILE A 263 -10.66 18.71 -2.58
C ILE A 263 -9.58 19.10 -3.58
N SER A 264 -8.44 19.57 -3.10
CA SER A 264 -7.33 20.02 -3.97
C SER A 264 -6.34 18.91 -4.27
N SER A 265 -6.10 18.02 -3.30
CA SER A 265 -5.16 16.91 -3.43
C SER A 265 -5.48 15.78 -2.47
N VAL A 266 -4.92 14.61 -2.78
CA VAL A 266 -4.89 13.45 -1.90
C VAL A 266 -3.43 13.03 -1.68
N ASP A 267 -3.06 12.83 -0.42
CA ASP A 267 -1.79 12.20 -0.06
C ASP A 267 -2.04 10.72 0.19
N LEU A 268 -1.46 9.87 -0.65
CA LEU A 268 -1.45 8.42 -0.45
C LEU A 268 -0.14 8.03 0.21
N SER A 269 -0.22 7.27 1.29
CA SER A 269 0.93 6.69 1.98
C SER A 269 0.73 5.19 2.13
N ILE A 270 1.77 4.42 1.83
CA ILE A 270 1.75 2.97 1.96
C ILE A 270 2.99 2.48 2.72
N THR A 271 2.77 1.49 3.58
CA THR A 271 3.85 0.76 4.25
C THR A 271 4.02 -0.58 3.55
N VAL A 272 5.21 -0.87 3.02
CA VAL A 272 5.49 -2.12 2.31
C VAL A 272 6.40 -3.01 3.15
N LEU A 273 5.97 -4.23 3.43
CA LEU A 273 6.77 -5.22 4.13
C LEU A 273 7.72 -5.96 3.19
N THR A 274 8.86 -6.36 3.74
CA THR A 274 9.80 -7.26 3.06
C THR A 274 9.28 -8.69 3.11
N ASP A 275 9.68 -9.51 2.12
CA ASP A 275 9.34 -10.94 2.10
C ASP A 275 9.73 -11.66 3.41
N GLY A 276 10.85 -11.25 4.01
CA GLY A 276 11.31 -11.78 5.30
C GLY A 276 10.43 -11.35 6.47
N GLY A 277 9.84 -10.15 6.43
CA GLY A 277 8.88 -9.67 7.41
C GLY A 277 7.57 -10.44 7.34
N ILE A 278 7.01 -10.61 6.14
CA ILE A 278 5.81 -11.41 5.92
C ILE A 278 6.00 -12.86 6.35
N ALA A 279 7.16 -13.45 6.04
CA ALA A 279 7.50 -14.80 6.48
C ALA A 279 7.63 -14.92 8.02
N GLN A 280 8.00 -13.84 8.72
CA GLN A 280 8.04 -13.81 10.18
C GLN A 280 6.63 -13.71 10.78
N LEU A 281 5.75 -12.87 10.20
CA LEU A 281 4.35 -12.76 10.60
C LEU A 281 3.63 -14.12 10.43
N ARG A 282 3.79 -14.76 9.27
CA ARG A 282 3.21 -16.10 8.98
C ARG A 282 3.66 -17.20 9.93
N ARG A 283 4.84 -17.08 10.55
CA ARG A 283 5.34 -18.07 11.52
C ARG A 283 4.75 -17.88 12.92
N GLY A 284 3.75 -17.02 13.08
CA GLY A 284 3.10 -16.72 14.36
C GLY A 284 3.92 -15.77 15.22
N GLY A 285 4.72 -14.90 14.60
CA GLY A 285 5.38 -13.81 15.33
C GLY A 285 4.31 -12.82 15.80
N ASN A 286 3.97 -12.84 17.09
CA ASN A 286 3.14 -11.81 17.69
C ASN A 286 4.03 -10.65 18.12
N PHE A 287 3.94 -9.52 17.42
CA PHE A 287 4.73 -8.33 17.69
C PHE A 287 3.82 -7.26 18.27
N THR A 288 4.01 -6.95 19.55
CA THR A 288 3.25 -5.89 20.23
C THR A 288 4.18 -4.81 20.78
N GLY A 289 3.67 -3.58 20.89
CA GLY A 289 4.40 -2.43 21.41
C GLY A 289 5.78 -2.23 20.77
N THR A 290 6.82 -2.10 21.60
CA THR A 290 8.20 -1.88 21.12
C THR A 290 8.73 -3.02 20.23
N ALA A 291 8.20 -4.24 20.36
CA ALA A 291 8.60 -5.35 19.48
C ALA A 291 8.08 -5.14 18.05
N LEU A 292 6.87 -4.59 17.91
CA LEU A 292 6.29 -4.22 16.62
C LEU A 292 7.08 -3.09 15.96
N GLU A 293 7.39 -2.03 16.69
CA GLU A 293 8.21 -0.92 16.17
C GLU A 293 9.58 -1.40 15.67
N LYS A 294 10.22 -2.30 16.42
CA LYS A 294 11.49 -2.91 16.04
C LYS A 294 11.35 -3.84 14.83
N PHE A 295 10.21 -4.53 14.70
CA PHE A 295 9.90 -5.36 13.55
C PHE A 295 9.70 -4.50 12.30
N LEU A 296 8.85 -3.47 12.38
CA LEU A 296 8.54 -2.56 11.28
C LEU A 296 9.77 -1.78 10.83
N SER A 297 10.56 -1.23 11.75
CA SER A 297 11.79 -0.50 11.41
C SER A 297 12.83 -1.33 10.65
N LYS A 298 12.80 -2.66 10.81
CA LYS A 298 13.72 -3.58 10.11
C LYS A 298 13.15 -4.16 8.83
N ASN A 299 11.83 -4.40 8.80
CA ASN A 299 11.19 -5.21 7.78
C ASN A 299 10.17 -4.44 6.94
N SER A 300 10.01 -3.12 7.13
CA SER A 300 9.09 -2.28 6.36
C SER A 300 9.79 -1.08 5.73
N PHE A 301 9.20 -0.57 4.65
CA PHE A 301 9.58 0.67 4.00
C PHE A 301 8.32 1.48 3.71
N GLN A 302 8.34 2.77 4.04
CA GLN A 302 7.23 3.69 3.80
C GLN A 302 7.46 4.49 2.53
N TYR A 303 6.39 4.67 1.76
CA TYR A 303 6.37 5.45 0.52
C TYR A 303 5.11 6.29 0.49
N SER A 304 5.20 7.50 -0.05
CA SER A 304 4.04 8.37 -0.21
C SER A 304 4.07 9.11 -1.54
N LYS A 305 2.89 9.51 -1.99
CA LYS A 305 2.69 10.33 -3.18
C LYS A 305 1.49 11.27 -2.98
N THR A 306 1.73 12.55 -3.19
CA THR A 306 0.68 13.56 -3.30
C THR A 306 0.17 13.60 -4.73
N ILE A 307 -1.15 13.56 -4.91
CA ILE A 307 -1.82 13.61 -6.19
C ILE A 307 -2.75 14.81 -6.20
N LEU A 308 -2.61 15.65 -7.22
CA LEU A 308 -3.54 16.75 -7.45
C LEU A 308 -4.81 16.18 -8.08
N LEU A 309 -5.96 16.51 -7.50
CA LEU A 309 -7.23 16.01 -8.01
C LEU A 309 -7.76 16.92 -9.12
N PRO A 310 -8.47 16.36 -10.11
CA PRO A 310 -9.09 17.15 -11.17
C PRO A 310 -10.08 18.14 -10.58
N GLN A 311 -10.00 19.38 -11.05
CA GLN A 311 -10.86 20.47 -10.60
C GLN A 311 -11.96 20.69 -11.66
N PRO A 312 -13.24 20.67 -11.27
CA PRO A 312 -14.34 21.04 -12.17
C PRO A 312 -14.31 22.54 -12.55
#